data_AF-A0A6B3I1J4-F1
#
_entry.id   AF-A0A6B3I1J4-F1
#
_cell.length_a   1.000
_cell.length_b   1.000
_cell.length_c   1.000
_cell.angle_alpha   90.00
_cell.angle_beta   90.00
_cell.angle_gamma   90.00
#
_symmetry.space_group_name_H-M   'P 1'
#
loop_
_entity.id
_entity.type
_entity.pdbx_description
1 polymer ?
#
loop_
_entity_poly.entity_id
_entity_poly.type
_entity_poly.pdbx_seq_one_letter_code
_entity_poly.pdbx_strand_id
1 'polypeptide(L)' 'PELPDGVRHGDGPYGDGSPHYVCGPRIHDYLQELHREVIARYPGRLLTVGEMPGVTVEQARLFTDPRRAELDMVFQFE' A
#
# COMPACT_ATOMS: atom_id res chain seq x y z
N PRO A 1 -1.29 4.28 24.82
CA PRO A 1 0.08 4.58 24.37
C PRO A 1 0.05 5.71 23.34
N GLU A 2 0.96 6.66 23.44
CA GLU A 2 1.08 7.75 22.45
C GLU A 2 1.75 7.22 21.17
N LEU A 3 1.50 7.90 20.05
CA LEU A 3 2.14 7.57 18.76
C LEU A 3 3.60 8.04 18.77
N PRO A 4 4.51 7.36 18.06
CA PRO A 4 5.90 7.78 17.97
C PRO A 4 6.05 9.08 17.17
N ASP A 5 7.07 9.87 17.53
CA ASP A 5 7.48 11.04 16.74
C ASP A 5 8.11 10.60 15.41
N GLY A 6 7.76 11.30 14.33
CA GLY A 6 8.35 11.09 13.01
C GLY A 6 9.81 11.59 12.92
N VAL A 7 10.58 11.00 12.02
CA VAL A 7 12.00 11.34 11.83
C VAL A 7 12.12 12.73 11.24
N ARG A 8 12.87 13.65 11.86
CA ARG A 8 13.08 14.99 11.30
C ARG A 8 14.17 14.97 10.23
N HIS A 9 13.82 15.38 9.02
CA HIS A 9 14.76 15.63 7.94
C HIS A 9 14.98 17.14 7.81
N GLY A 10 16.19 17.60 8.12
CA GLY A 10 16.54 19.03 8.09
C GLY A 10 15.86 19.87 9.17
N ASP A 11 15.81 21.19 8.95
CA ASP A 11 15.31 22.18 9.93
C ASP A 11 13.81 22.45 9.82
N GLY A 12 13.08 21.61 9.09
CA GLY A 12 11.64 21.74 8.91
C GLY A 12 10.86 21.55 10.21
N PRO A 13 9.66 22.14 10.33
CA PRO A 13 8.87 22.08 11.56
C PRO A 13 8.25 20.70 11.84
N TYR A 14 8.26 19.78 10.88
CA TYR A 14 7.57 18.49 10.96
C TYR A 14 8.51 17.30 10.73
N GLY A 15 8.22 16.19 11.41
CA GLY A 15 8.88 14.90 11.19
C GLY A 15 8.19 14.09 10.08
N ASP A 16 8.97 13.27 9.41
CA ASP A 16 8.54 12.27 8.45
C ASP A 16 7.90 11.08 9.18
N GLY A 17 6.58 10.97 9.04
CA GLY A 17 5.79 9.87 9.59
C GLY A 17 5.67 8.68 8.65
N SER A 18 6.19 8.77 7.41
CA SER A 18 6.01 7.73 6.39
C SER A 18 6.39 6.32 6.87
N PRO A 19 7.44 6.10 7.70
CA PRO A 19 7.77 4.77 8.21
C PRO A 19 6.68 4.14 9.10
N HIS A 20 5.73 4.94 9.58
CA HIS A 20 4.69 4.48 10.50
C HIS A 20 3.35 4.18 9.82
N TYR A 21 3.15 4.59 8.57
CA TYR A 21 1.88 4.38 7.86
C TYR A 21 2.01 3.89 6.42
N VAL A 22 3.11 4.18 5.72
CA VAL A 22 3.30 3.69 4.34
C VAL A 22 3.51 2.18 4.38
N CYS A 23 2.72 1.46 3.57
CA CYS A 23 2.71 -0.01 3.55
C CYS A 23 2.60 -0.63 4.97
N GLY A 24 1.76 -0.02 5.83
CA GLY A 24 1.57 -0.46 7.22
C GLY A 24 1.15 -1.94 7.35
N PRO A 25 1.25 -2.51 8.55
CA PRO A 25 1.23 -3.96 8.77
C PRO A 25 -0.04 -4.68 8.32
N ARG A 26 -1.16 -3.96 8.15
CA ARG A 26 -2.46 -4.49 7.75
C ARG A 26 -2.87 -4.13 6.33
N ILE A 27 -2.00 -3.51 5.54
CA ILE A 27 -2.36 -3.04 4.20
C ILE A 27 -2.86 -4.18 3.30
N HIS A 28 -2.21 -5.34 3.37
CA HIS A 28 -2.60 -6.52 2.60
C HIS A 28 -3.94 -7.07 3.04
N ASP A 29 -4.24 -7.11 4.35
CA ASP A 29 -5.54 -7.55 4.86
C ASP A 29 -6.67 -6.68 4.29
N TYR A 30 -6.46 -5.36 4.26
CA TYR A 30 -7.45 -4.42 3.74
C TYR A 30 -7.64 -4.53 2.23
N LEU A 31 -6.57 -4.75 1.46
CA LEU A 31 -6.69 -4.93 0.02
C LEU A 31 -7.37 -6.26 -0.34
N GLN A 32 -7.09 -7.33 0.40
CA GLN A 32 -7.77 -8.62 0.24
C GLN A 32 -9.24 -8.54 0.63
N GLU A 33 -9.56 -7.78 1.69
CA GLU A 33 -10.94 -7.46 2.05
C GLU A 33 -11.64 -6.67 0.94
N LEU A 34 -11.04 -5.59 0.43
CA LEU A 34 -11.58 -4.83 -0.70
C LEU A 34 -11.82 -5.72 -1.92
N HIS A 35 -10.88 -6.63 -2.22
CA HIS A 35 -11.02 -7.55 -3.33
C HIS A 35 -12.22 -8.48 -3.15
N ARG A 36 -12.34 -9.12 -1.99
CA ARG A 36 -13.46 -10.03 -1.66
C ARG A 36 -14.80 -9.30 -1.67
N GLU A 37 -14.87 -8.13 -1.05
CA GLU A 37 -16.13 -7.42 -0.85
C GLU A 37 -16.59 -6.64 -2.08
N VAL A 38 -15.69 -6.25 -2.99
CA VAL A 38 -16.03 -5.38 -4.13
C VAL A 38 -15.56 -5.96 -5.45
N ILE A 39 -14.25 -6.15 -5.62
CA ILE A 39 -13.64 -6.40 -6.94
C ILE A 39 -14.09 -7.76 -7.51
N ALA A 40 -14.13 -8.80 -6.68
CA ALA A 40 -14.49 -10.17 -7.06
C ALA A 40 -15.92 -10.30 -7.64
N ARG A 41 -16.79 -9.30 -7.41
CA ARG A 41 -18.15 -9.26 -7.97
C ARG A 41 -18.16 -8.93 -9.47
N TYR A 42 -17.03 -8.51 -10.04
CA TYR A 42 -16.89 -8.06 -11.43
C TYR A 42 -15.73 -8.77 -12.17
N PRO A 43 -15.79 -10.11 -12.30
CA PRO A 43 -14.67 -10.88 -12.85
C PRO A 43 -14.33 -10.45 -14.29
N GLY A 44 -13.06 -10.11 -14.53
CA GLY A 44 -12.54 -9.72 -15.85
C GLY A 44 -13.04 -8.35 -16.36
N ARG A 45 -13.71 -7.56 -15.53
CA ARG A 45 -14.28 -6.25 -15.93
C ARG A 45 -13.56 -5.05 -15.35
N LEU A 46 -12.77 -5.25 -14.29
CA LEU A 46 -12.04 -4.19 -13.61
C LEU A 46 -10.54 -4.42 -13.80
N LEU A 47 -9.81 -3.31 -13.90
CA LEU A 47 -8.37 -3.25 -13.77
C LEU A 47 -8.06 -2.38 -12.55
N THR A 48 -7.29 -2.91 -11.62
CA THR A 48 -6.95 -2.24 -10.37
C THR A 48 -5.49 -1.82 -10.35
N VAL A 49 -5.27 -0.52 -10.12
CA VAL A 49 -3.94 0.10 -10.17
C VAL A 49 -3.72 0.88 -8.88
N GLY A 50 -2.70 0.51 -8.11
CA GLY A 50 -2.31 1.25 -6.89
C GLY A 50 -1.26 2.31 -7.17
N GLU A 51 -1.48 3.56 -6.78
CA GLU A 51 -0.43 4.58 -6.73
C GLU A 51 0.31 4.45 -5.39
N MET A 52 1.59 4.06 -5.42
CA MET A 52 2.30 3.62 -4.21
C MET A 52 3.69 4.27 -4.07
N PRO A 53 3.78 5.51 -3.57
CA PRO A 53 5.04 6.16 -3.28
C PRO A 53 5.89 5.36 -2.26
N GLY A 54 7.18 5.21 -2.53
CA GLY A 54 8.12 4.52 -1.63
C GLY A 54 7.96 2.98 -1.57
N VAL A 55 7.12 2.38 -2.43
CA VAL A 55 7.02 0.93 -2.52
C VAL A 55 8.29 0.35 -3.16
N THR A 56 8.84 -0.70 -2.54
CA THR A 56 9.94 -1.48 -3.13
C THR A 56 9.43 -2.48 -4.16
N VAL A 57 10.31 -3.00 -5.01
CA VAL A 57 9.96 -4.05 -5.98
C VAL A 57 9.47 -5.31 -5.27
N GLU A 58 10.10 -5.68 -4.15
CA GLU A 58 9.71 -6.83 -3.33
C GLU A 58 8.28 -6.67 -2.78
N GLN A 59 7.94 -5.48 -2.29
CA GLN A 59 6.59 -5.17 -1.83
C GLN A 59 5.60 -5.16 -3.00
N ALA A 60 5.94 -4.53 -4.13
CA ALA A 60 5.10 -4.48 -5.33
C ALA A 60 4.72 -5.88 -5.82
N ARG A 61 5.63 -6.86 -5.72
CA ARG A 61 5.33 -8.26 -6.03
C ARG A 61 4.28 -8.87 -5.12
N LEU A 62 4.22 -8.47 -3.84
CA LEU A 62 3.17 -8.93 -2.93
C LEU A 62 1.82 -8.30 -3.27
N PHE A 63 1.80 -7.00 -3.60
CA PHE A 63 0.57 -6.31 -3.99
C PHE A 63 -0.04 -6.83 -5.30
N THR A 64 0.80 -7.35 -6.20
CA THR A 64 0.40 -7.73 -7.57
C THR A 64 0.42 -9.23 -7.85
N ASP A 65 0.80 -10.09 -6.88
CA ASP A 65 0.70 -11.55 -7.06
C ASP A 65 -0.77 -11.95 -7.19
N PRO A 66 -1.21 -12.49 -8.35
CA PRO A 66 -2.61 -12.84 -8.56
C PRO A 66 -3.16 -13.84 -7.53
N ARG A 67 -2.29 -14.66 -6.91
CA ARG A 67 -2.69 -15.62 -5.87
C ARG A 67 -3.09 -14.95 -4.56
N ARG A 68 -2.68 -13.70 -4.34
CA ARG A 68 -3.00 -12.93 -3.15
C ARG A 68 -4.31 -12.15 -3.28
N ALA A 69 -4.85 -12.03 -4.50
CA ALA A 69 -6.12 -11.35 -4.76
C ALA A 69 -6.16 -9.93 -4.16
N GLU A 70 -5.17 -9.11 -4.51
CA GLU A 70 -5.03 -7.72 -4.07
C GLU A 70 -5.24 -6.78 -5.27
N LEU A 71 -4.16 -6.27 -5.87
CA LEU A 71 -4.19 -5.36 -7.03
C LEU A 71 -3.62 -6.05 -8.28
N ASP A 72 -3.94 -5.53 -9.46
CA ASP A 72 -3.39 -6.05 -10.72
C ASP A 72 -2.02 -5.43 -11.06
N MET A 73 -1.82 -4.17 -10.70
CA MET A 73 -0.57 -3.43 -10.93
C MET A 73 -0.40 -2.28 -9.94
N VAL A 74 0.81 -1.72 -9.90
CA VAL A 74 1.15 -0.53 -9.11
C VAL A 74 1.96 0.47 -9.92
N PHE A 75 1.78 1.76 -9.62
CA PHE A 75 2.73 2.81 -9.97
C PHE A 75 3.67 3.04 -8.78
N GLN A 76 4.96 2.84 -9.03
CA GLN A 76 6.03 3.12 -8.07
C GLN A 76 6.67 4.47 -8.39
N PHE A 77 7.08 5.18 -7.33
CA PHE A 77 7.79 6.45 -7.42
C PHE A 77 9.09 6.31 -6.61
N GLU A 78 10.20 6.69 -7.24
CA GLU A 78 11.51 6.84 -6.60
C GLU A 78 11.62 8.15 -5.80
#